data_AF-X1N803-F1
#
_entry.id   AF-X1N803-F1
#
_cell.length_a   1.000
_cell.length_b   1.000
_cell.length_c   1.000
_cell.angle_alpha   90.00
_cell.angle_beta   90.00
_cell.angle_gamma   90.00
#
_symmetry.space_group_name_H-M   'P 1'
#
loop_
_entity.id
_entity.type
_entity.pdbx_description
1 polymer ?
#
loop_
_entity_poly.entity_id
_entity_poly.type
_entity_poly.pdbx_seq_one_letter_code
_entity_poly.pdbx_strand_id
1 'polypeptide(L)' 'MKAAVFHEPNKPLSIEEVETPKIEPNEILVKIAACGVCNTDLHYIDHGVPTFKKPPIILGHEPSGIVEEVGADVKDFK' A
#
# COMPACT_ATOMS: atom_id res chain seq x y z
N MET A 1 -7.96 -3.88 -8.93
CA MET A 1 -8.08 -2.67 -8.10
C MET A 1 -7.01 -1.69 -8.55
N LYS A 2 -7.29 -0.39 -8.55
CA LYS A 2 -6.29 0.60 -8.95
C LYS A 2 -5.27 0.84 -7.84
N ALA A 3 -4.00 0.93 -8.20
CA ALA A 3 -2.92 1.30 -7.30
C ALA A 3 -1.92 2.23 -7.98
N ALA A 4 -1.27 3.11 -7.21
CA ALA A 4 -0.12 3.87 -7.65
C ALA A 4 1.16 3.06 -7.36
N VAL A 5 1.80 2.57 -8.41
CA VAL A 5 2.96 1.68 -8.33
C VAL A 5 4.23 2.47 -8.53
N PHE A 6 5.16 2.34 -7.58
CA PHE A 6 6.51 2.87 -7.66
C PHE A 6 7.43 1.83 -8.29
N HIS A 7 7.99 2.14 -9.46
CA HIS A 7 8.91 1.27 -10.20
C HIS A 7 10.38 1.63 -9.97
N GLU A 8 10.72 2.91 -9.94
CA GLU A 8 12.07 3.39 -9.70
C GLU A 8 12.09 4.89 -9.37
N PRO A 9 13.15 5.37 -8.68
CA PRO A 9 13.28 6.79 -8.36
C PRO A 9 13.32 7.69 -9.61
N ASN A 10 12.92 8.95 -9.43
CA ASN A 10 12.90 10.00 -10.45
C ASN A 10 11.97 9.69 -11.65
N LYS A 11 11.00 8.79 -11.47
CA LYS A 11 9.92 8.53 -12.42
C LYS A 11 8.56 8.72 -11.75
N PRO A 12 7.54 9.19 -12.50
CA PRO A 12 6.20 9.28 -11.96
C PRO A 12 5.69 7.88 -11.58
N LEU A 13 4.84 7.83 -10.55
CA LEU A 13 4.10 6.62 -10.21
C LEU A 13 3.19 6.22 -11.39
N SER A 14 3.07 4.92 -11.64
CA SER A 14 2.12 4.38 -12.61
C SER A 14 0.80 4.02 -11.93
N ILE A 15 -0.33 4.42 -12.51
CA ILE A 15 -1.63 3.94 -12.05
C ILE A 15 -1.94 2.63 -12.78
N GLU A 16 -1.98 1.53 -12.05
CA GLU A 16 -2.13 0.17 -12.58
C GLU A 16 -3.35 -0.53 -11.99
N GLU A 17 -3.94 -1.46 -12.77
CA GLU A 17 -4.87 -2.45 -12.24
C GLU A 17 -4.10 -3.64 -11.69
N VAL A 18 -4.23 -3.89 -10.39
CA VAL A 18 -3.60 -5.01 -9.69
C VAL A 18 -4.67 -5.92 -9.07
N GLU A 19 -4.32 -7.17 -8.78
CA GLU A 19 -5.22 -8.07 -8.06
C GLU A 19 -5.47 -7.58 -6.63
N THR A 20 -6.70 -7.77 -6.13
CA THR A 20 -6.98 -7.56 -4.71
C THR A 20 -6.20 -8.59 -3.89
N PRO A 21 -5.45 -8.19 -2.84
CA PRO A 21 -4.72 -9.13 -2.00
C PRO A 21 -5.65 -10.17 -1.38
N LYS A 22 -5.16 -11.40 -1.26
CA LYS A 22 -5.77 -12.43 -0.41
C LYS A 22 -5.11 -12.34 0.96
N ILE A 23 -5.91 -12.49 2.02
CA ILE A 23 -5.42 -12.40 3.40
C ILE A 23 -5.13 -13.78 3.99
N GLU A 24 -4.12 -13.83 4.83
CA GLU A 24 -3.83 -14.98 5.70
C GLU A 24 -4.69 -14.95 6.98
N PRO A 25 -4.77 -16.05 7.76
CA PRO A 25 -5.65 -16.12 8.94
C PRO A 25 -5.45 -15.02 9.99
N ASN A 26 -4.24 -14.45 10.08
CA ASN A 26 -3.88 -13.40 11.04
C ASN A 26 -3.89 -11.97 10.46
N GLU A 27 -4.47 -11.78 9.29
CA GLU A 27 -4.46 -10.50 8.57
C GLU A 27 -5.88 -9.91 8.42
N ILE A 28 -5.95 -8.64 8.06
CA ILE A 28 -7.19 -7.96 7.67
C ILE A 28 -7.02 -7.35 6.29
N LEU A 29 -8.10 -7.35 5.50
CA LEU A 29 -8.18 -6.61 4.25
C LEU A 29 -8.88 -5.28 4.51
N VAL A 30 -8.24 -4.17 4.16
CA VAL A 30 -8.82 -2.83 4.32
C VAL A 30 -9.12 -2.25 2.94
N LYS A 31 -10.38 -1.88 2.71
CA LYS A 31 -10.78 -1.08 1.56
C LYS A 31 -10.44 0.38 1.81
N ILE A 32 -9.38 0.84 1.16
CA ILE A 32 -8.84 2.19 1.35
C ILE A 32 -9.82 3.23 0.78
N ALA A 33 -10.20 4.21 1.61
CA ALA A 33 -11.00 5.37 1.20
C ALA A 33 -10.10 6.55 0.81
N ALA A 34 -9.02 6.76 1.57
CA ALA A 34 -8.01 7.78 1.32
C ALA A 34 -6.66 7.35 1.92
N CYS A 35 -5.56 7.90 1.41
CA CYS A 35 -4.23 7.73 1.98
C CYS A 35 -3.50 9.07 1.90
N GLY A 36 -2.90 9.50 3.01
CA GLY A 36 -2.02 10.67 3.04
C GLY A 36 -0.75 10.44 2.23
N VAL A 37 -0.11 11.54 1.82
CA VAL A 37 1.21 11.54 1.19
C VAL A 37 2.09 12.44 2.04
N CYS A 38 3.23 11.90 2.49
CA CYS A 38 4.19 12.64 3.29
C CYS A 38 5.57 12.64 2.63
N ASN A 39 6.52 13.39 3.21
CA ASN A 39 7.88 13.48 2.67
C ASN A 39 8.60 12.13 2.64
N THR A 40 8.24 11.16 3.48
CA THR A 40 8.80 9.81 3.41
C THR A 40 8.51 9.14 2.07
N ASP A 41 7.29 9.31 1.52
CA ASP A 41 6.97 8.78 0.19
C ASP A 41 7.80 9.49 -0.89
N LEU A 42 7.95 10.82 -0.77
CA LEU A 42 8.79 11.62 -1.68
C LEU A 42 10.29 11.28 -1.57
N HIS A 43 10.78 10.89 -0.39
CA HIS A 43 12.17 10.43 -0.24
C HIS A 43 12.46 9.17 -1.06
N TYR A 44 11.48 8.29 -1.24
CA TYR A 44 11.62 7.13 -2.12
C TYR A 44 11.54 7.54 -3.60
N ILE A 45 10.57 8.38 -3.94
CA ILE A 45 10.27 8.77 -5.31
C ILE A 45 11.36 9.70 -5.87
N ASP A 46 11.69 10.78 -5.18
CA ASP A 46 12.54 11.86 -5.68
C ASP A 46 14.01 11.69 -5.28
N HIS A 47 14.28 11.07 -4.13
CA HIS A 47 15.63 10.96 -3.59
C HIS A 47 16.21 9.54 -3.65
N GLY A 48 15.42 8.55 -4.05
CA GLY A 48 15.86 7.17 -4.21
C GLY A 48 16.40 6.53 -2.94
N VAL A 49 15.91 6.98 -1.77
CA VAL A 49 16.21 6.33 -0.49
C VAL A 49 15.76 4.86 -0.57
N PRO A 50 16.54 3.90 -0.07
CA PRO A 50 16.13 2.50 -0.09
C PRO A 50 14.79 2.28 0.62
N THR A 51 13.84 1.66 -0.09
CA THR A 51 12.59 1.14 0.49
C THR A 51 12.84 -0.19 1.21
N PHE A 52 11.88 -0.65 2.01
CA PHE A 52 11.97 -1.93 2.73
C PHE A 52 12.02 -3.16 1.80
N LYS A 53 11.59 -3.02 0.54
CA LYS A 53 11.73 -4.03 -0.52
C LYS A 53 12.11 -3.36 -1.84
N LYS A 54 12.77 -4.09 -2.73
CA LYS A 54 13.10 -3.57 -4.07
C LYS A 54 11.80 -3.30 -4.85
N PRO A 55 11.69 -2.16 -5.56
CA PRO A 55 10.60 -1.93 -6.50
C PRO A 55 10.45 -3.07 -7.54
N PRO A 56 9.24 -3.33 -8.06
CA PRO A 56 8.03 -2.52 -7.91
C PRO A 56 7.31 -2.67 -6.56
N ILE A 57 6.77 -1.57 -6.04
CA ILE A 57 6.06 -1.50 -4.76
C ILE A 57 4.92 -0.47 -4.80
N ILE A 58 3.82 -0.75 -4.11
CA ILE A 58 2.78 0.24 -3.79
C ILE A 58 3.19 0.95 -2.49
N LEU A 59 3.38 2.27 -2.56
CA LEU A 59 3.74 3.12 -1.42
C LEU A 59 2.47 3.58 -0.66
N GLY A 60 2.64 4.48 0.31
CA GLY A 60 1.57 5.02 1.16
C GLY A 60 1.53 4.31 2.51
N HIS A 61 1.67 5.11 3.57
CA HIS A 61 1.74 4.63 4.96
C HIS A 61 0.84 5.41 5.91
N GLU A 62 -0.05 6.25 5.36
CA GLU A 62 -1.06 7.01 6.10
C GLU A 62 -2.50 6.70 5.62
N PRO A 63 -2.93 5.41 5.56
CA PRO A 63 -4.23 5.05 5.04
C PRO A 63 -5.38 5.28 6.04
N SER A 64 -6.56 5.54 5.49
CA SER A 64 -7.85 5.43 6.18
C SER A 64 -8.84 4.68 5.29
N GLY A 65 -9.62 3.78 5.90
CA GLY A 65 -10.52 2.90 5.17
C GLY A 65 -11.43 2.09 6.08
N ILE A 66 -12.11 1.13 5.49
CA ILE A 66 -13.04 0.22 6.15
C ILE A 66 -12.46 -1.19 6.07
N VAL A 67 -12.54 -1.95 7.16
CA VAL A 67 -12.21 -3.37 7.17
C VAL A 67 -13.23 -4.10 6.29
N GLU A 68 -12.76 -4.72 5.22
CA GLU A 68 -13.58 -5.43 4.23
C GLU A 68 -13.60 -6.94 4.50
N GLU A 69 -12.48 -7.50 4.98
CA GLU A 69 -12.34 -8.91 5.32
C GLU A 69 -11.44 -9.08 6.55
N VAL A 70 -11.73 -10.10 7.37
CA VAL A 70 -11.00 -10.41 8.59
C VAL A 70 -10.61 -11.89 8.58
N GLY A 71 -9.32 -12.17 8.79
CA GLY A 71 -8.81 -13.53 8.89
C GLY A 71 -9.33 -14.26 10.13
N ALA A 72 -9.38 -15.60 10.06
CA ALA A 72 -10.02 -16.43 11.08
C ALA A 72 -9.42 -16.32 12.50
N ASP A 73 -8.15 -15.92 12.61
CA ASP A 73 -7.42 -15.81 13.88
C ASP A 73 -7.43 -14.37 14.45
N VAL A 74 -7.98 -13.39 13.73
CA VAL A 74 -8.08 -11.99 14.17
C VAL A 74 -9.28 -11.81 15.11
N LYS A 75 -9.06 -11.16 16.26
CA LYS A 75 -10.08 -11.01 17.31
C LYS A 75 -10.51 -9.57 17.59
N ASP A 76 -9.67 -8.61 17.21
CA ASP A 76 -9.85 -7.19 17.57
C ASP A 76 -10.60 -6.38 16.50
N PHE A 77 -10.80 -6.96 15.32
CA PHE A 77 -11.49 -6.35 14.19
C PHE A 77 -12.71 -7.17 13.78
N LYS A 78 -13.67 -6.51 13.12
CA LYS A 78 -14.90 -7.09 12.58
C LYS A 78 -15.17 -6.53 11.20
#